data_AF-A0A1Y1S667-F1
#
_entry.id   AF-A0A1Y1S667-F1
#
_cell.length_a   1.000
_cell.length_b   1.000
_cell.length_c   1.000
_cell.angle_alpha   90.00
_cell.angle_beta   90.00
_cell.angle_gamma   90.00
#
_symmetry.space_group_name_H-M   'P 1'
#
loop_
_entity.id
_entity.type
_entity.pdbx_description
1 polymer ?
#
loop_
_entity_poly.entity_id
_entity_poly.type
_entity_poly.pdbx_seq_one_letter_code
_entity_poly.pdbx_strand_id
1 'polypeptide(L)'
;MKTTETRSSFLDQYISEKTKKMPYVDLHTRGNVRIVLNEFVVEYLAHLGYKQGLFYDNIKIVIGALSAVFGAVICYLSMTYRWDAIELYVSAMVLGYYVINVLYFGIDYLDNKCMKFYSKGKMIEIKTELNVHGIYSLRYRNKEHKALICDLIYETGQLDVVETVKWLNGIFK
;
A
#
# COMPACT_ATOMS: atom_id res chain seq x y z
N MET A 1 -10.26 34.28 0.56
CA MET A 1 -11.25 33.89 -0.46
C MET A 1 -10.66 33.35 -1.77
N LYS A 2 -9.33 33.14 -1.90
CA LYS A 2 -8.67 32.59 -3.12
C LYS A 2 -8.36 31.08 -3.07
N THR A 3 -8.57 30.41 -1.94
CA THR A 3 -8.15 29.01 -1.72
C THR A 3 -9.13 27.97 -2.27
N THR A 4 -10.35 28.36 -2.63
CA THR A 4 -11.40 27.42 -3.05
C THR A 4 -11.38 27.16 -4.56
N GLU A 5 -11.15 28.19 -5.38
CA GLU A 5 -11.10 28.07 -6.85
C GLU A 5 -9.86 27.32 -7.35
N THR A 6 -8.70 27.53 -6.72
CA THR A 6 -7.48 26.78 -7.06
C THR A 6 -7.60 25.30 -6.69
N ARG A 7 -8.51 24.95 -5.76
CA ARG A 7 -8.69 23.59 -5.24
C ARG A 7 -9.77 22.80 -6.00
N SER A 8 -10.79 23.46 -6.56
CA SER A 8 -11.74 22.82 -7.49
C SER A 8 -11.08 22.48 -8.82
N SER A 9 -10.32 23.43 -9.39
CA SER A 9 -9.49 23.21 -10.57
C SER A 9 -8.47 22.06 -10.38
N PHE A 10 -7.92 21.89 -9.18
CA PHE A 10 -7.03 20.79 -8.82
C PHE A 10 -7.73 19.43 -8.81
N LEU A 11 -8.91 19.33 -8.16
CA LEU A 11 -9.66 18.08 -8.09
C LEU A 11 -10.05 17.60 -9.48
N ASP A 12 -10.51 18.53 -10.33
CA ASP A 12 -10.90 18.22 -11.70
C ASP A 12 -9.71 17.76 -12.56
N GLN A 13 -8.52 18.35 -12.36
CA GLN A 13 -7.29 17.92 -13.04
C GLN A 13 -6.80 16.55 -12.55
N TYR A 14 -6.77 16.32 -11.23
CA TYR A 14 -6.36 15.02 -10.66
C TYR A 14 -7.28 13.88 -11.10
N ILE A 15 -8.59 14.12 -11.10
CA ILE A 15 -9.60 13.16 -11.60
C ILE A 15 -9.33 12.86 -13.09
N SER A 16 -9.17 13.89 -13.92
CA SER A 16 -8.90 13.75 -15.36
C SER A 16 -7.64 12.93 -15.68
N GLU A 17 -6.57 13.12 -14.91
CA GLU A 17 -5.32 12.37 -15.07
C GLU A 17 -5.45 10.90 -14.64
N LYS A 18 -6.21 10.62 -13.58
CA LYS A 18 -6.33 9.28 -13.00
C LYS A 18 -7.31 8.36 -13.72
N THR A 19 -8.41 8.88 -14.25
CA THR A 19 -9.39 8.10 -15.02
C THR A 19 -8.77 7.43 -16.27
N LYS A 20 -7.60 7.89 -16.73
CA LYS A 20 -6.92 7.34 -17.93
C LYS A 20 -5.98 6.15 -17.68
N LYS A 21 -5.61 5.84 -16.43
CA LYS A 21 -4.57 4.83 -16.10
C LYS A 21 -4.97 3.88 -14.97
N MET A 22 -6.21 3.39 -14.99
CA MET A 22 -6.75 2.64 -13.86
C MET A 22 -6.36 1.16 -13.88
N PRO A 23 -5.86 0.62 -12.74
CA PRO A 23 -5.71 -0.81 -12.57
C PRO A 23 -7.09 -1.47 -12.42
N TYR A 24 -7.29 -2.58 -13.11
CA TYR A 24 -8.45 -3.45 -12.95
C TYR A 24 -8.29 -4.28 -11.68
N VAL A 25 -9.31 -4.32 -10.82
CA VAL A 25 -9.25 -5.04 -9.54
C VAL A 25 -10.34 -6.10 -9.49
N ASP A 26 -9.93 -7.35 -9.26
CA ASP A 26 -10.87 -8.39 -8.89
C ASP A 26 -11.40 -8.15 -7.47
N LEU A 27 -12.69 -7.81 -7.39
CA LEU A 27 -13.42 -7.56 -6.15
C LEU A 27 -13.45 -8.77 -5.20
N HIS A 28 -13.29 -9.99 -5.71
CA HIS A 28 -13.29 -11.20 -4.90
C HIS A 28 -11.99 -11.34 -4.09
N THR A 29 -10.92 -10.67 -4.51
CA THR A 29 -9.64 -10.69 -3.81
C THR A 29 -9.52 -9.48 -2.85
N ARG A 30 -10.08 -9.64 -1.64
CA ARG A 30 -10.09 -8.60 -0.57
C ARG A 30 -8.72 -7.96 -0.31
N GLY A 31 -7.64 -8.74 -0.42
CA GLY A 31 -6.27 -8.23 -0.31
C GLY A 31 -5.93 -7.20 -1.38
N ASN A 32 -6.24 -7.50 -2.64
CA ASN A 32 -5.97 -6.63 -3.78
C ASN A 32 -6.81 -5.36 -3.74
N VAL A 33 -8.10 -5.47 -3.37
CA VAL A 33 -8.99 -4.31 -3.18
C VAL A 33 -8.43 -3.36 -2.13
N ARG A 34 -7.97 -3.90 -0.99
CA ARG A 34 -7.37 -3.10 0.07
C ARG A 34 -6.07 -2.42 -0.39
N ILE A 35 -5.23 -3.12 -1.14
CA ILE A 35 -3.98 -2.57 -1.68
C ILE A 35 -4.28 -1.38 -2.58
N VAL A 36 -5.19 -1.53 -3.54
CA VAL A 36 -5.53 -0.48 -4.51
C VAL A 36 -6.13 0.74 -3.83
N LEU A 37 -7.03 0.55 -2.86
CA LEU A 37 -7.59 1.66 -2.08
C LEU A 37 -6.52 2.36 -1.24
N ASN A 38 -5.59 1.61 -0.63
CA ASN A 38 -4.49 2.19 0.13
C ASN A 38 -3.52 2.98 -0.78
N GLU A 39 -3.15 2.43 -1.93
CA GLU A 39 -2.31 3.12 -2.93
C GLU A 39 -2.97 4.41 -3.39
N PHE A 40 -4.29 4.39 -3.62
CA PHE A 40 -5.03 5.58 -4.01
C PHE A 40 -5.06 6.66 -2.90
N VAL A 41 -5.23 6.25 -1.64
CA VAL A 41 -5.15 7.16 -0.48
C VAL A 41 -3.75 7.77 -0.35
N VAL A 42 -2.70 6.96 -0.49
CA VAL A 42 -1.31 7.41 -0.46
C VAL A 42 -1.05 8.45 -1.54
N GLU A 43 -1.49 8.17 -2.77
CA GLU A 43 -1.29 9.05 -3.90
C GLU A 43 -2.07 10.37 -3.75
N TYR A 44 -3.32 10.31 -3.29
CA TYR A 44 -4.11 11.49 -2.98
C TYR A 44 -3.42 12.39 -1.94
N LEU A 45 -2.86 11.81 -0.89
CA LEU A 45 -2.13 12.55 0.15
C LEU A 45 -0.80 13.09 -0.36
N ALA A 46 -0.10 12.35 -1.23
CA ALA A 46 1.11 12.81 -1.91
C ALA A 46 0.83 14.08 -2.73
N HIS A 47 -0.27 14.11 -3.48
CA HIS A 47 -0.70 15.29 -4.23
C HIS A 47 -1.13 16.46 -3.32
N LEU A 48 -1.64 16.20 -2.12
CA LEU A 48 -1.89 17.24 -1.10
C LEU A 48 -0.60 17.76 -0.42
N GLY A 49 0.57 17.25 -0.79
CA GLY A 49 1.87 17.65 -0.25
C GLY A 49 2.25 16.95 1.05
N TYR A 50 1.63 15.81 1.35
CA TYR A 50 2.08 14.91 2.42
C TYR A 50 3.09 13.90 1.87
N LYS A 51 4.18 13.68 2.58
CA LYS A 51 5.16 12.64 2.25
C LYS A 51 4.94 11.44 3.17
N GLN A 52 4.76 10.27 2.60
CA GLN A 52 4.70 9.04 3.38
C GLN A 52 6.05 8.83 4.09
N GLY A 53 5.99 8.37 5.34
CA GLY A 53 7.19 7.94 6.07
C GLY A 53 7.78 6.71 5.40
N LEU A 54 8.79 6.93 4.55
CA LEU A 54 9.43 5.91 3.70
C LEU A 54 10.13 4.76 4.45
N PHE A 55 10.25 4.84 5.78
CA PHE A 55 11.05 3.87 6.54
C PHE A 55 10.58 2.42 6.35
N TYR A 56 9.27 2.18 6.33
CA TYR A 56 8.71 0.84 6.18
C TYR A 56 8.76 0.33 4.74
N ASP A 57 8.45 1.18 3.76
CA ASP A 57 8.58 0.81 2.34
C ASP A 57 10.04 0.51 1.98
N ASN A 58 10.99 1.26 2.56
CA ASN A 58 12.41 0.97 2.43
C ASN A 58 12.77 -0.40 3.03
N ILE A 59 12.22 -0.77 4.19
CA ILE A 59 12.43 -2.11 4.77
C ILE A 59 11.87 -3.20 3.84
N LYS A 60 10.67 -3.02 3.26
CA LYS A 60 10.09 -3.98 2.30
C LYS A 60 10.97 -4.15 1.07
N ILE A 61 11.46 -3.05 0.51
CA ILE A 61 12.35 -3.06 -0.66
C ILE A 61 13.66 -3.79 -0.32
N VAL A 62 14.25 -3.53 0.85
CA VAL A 62 15.49 -4.19 1.30
C VAL A 62 15.28 -5.69 1.48
N ILE A 63 14.15 -6.12 2.07
CA ILE A 63 13.82 -7.54 2.23
C ILE A 63 13.61 -8.23 0.89
N GLY A 64 12.90 -7.58 -0.05
CA GLY A 64 12.73 -8.09 -1.41
C GLY A 64 14.06 -8.24 -2.15
N ALA A 65 14.96 -7.26 -2.02
CA ALA A 65 16.28 -7.31 -2.62
C ALA A 65 17.14 -8.45 -2.03
N LEU A 66 17.15 -8.61 -0.71
CA LEU A 66 17.86 -9.72 -0.05
C LEU A 66 17.34 -11.09 -0.49
N SER A 67 16.02 -11.23 -0.62
CA SER A 67 15.40 -12.47 -1.09
C SER A 67 15.80 -12.79 -2.53
N ALA A 68 15.86 -11.78 -3.40
CA ALA A 68 16.32 -11.95 -4.78
C ALA A 68 17.78 -12.39 -4.85
N VAL A 69 18.65 -11.83 -3.99
CA VAL A 69 20.06 -12.24 -3.87
C VAL A 69 20.16 -13.70 -3.45
N PHE A 70 19.40 -14.15 -2.44
CA PHE A 70 19.40 -15.56 -2.05
C PHE A 70 18.93 -16.47 -3.18
N GLY A 71 17.87 -16.10 -3.89
CA GLY A 71 17.41 -16.86 -5.06
C GLY A 71 18.49 -16.98 -6.15
N ALA A 72 19.18 -15.87 -6.45
CA ALA A 72 20.26 -15.86 -7.44
C ALA A 72 21.45 -16.75 -7.03
N VAL A 73 21.85 -16.70 -5.75
CA VAL A 73 22.97 -17.50 -5.24
C VAL A 73 22.61 -18.98 -5.21
N ILE A 74 21.40 -19.37 -4.77
CA ILE A 74 20.95 -20.76 -4.80
C ILE A 74 20.93 -21.28 -6.23
N CYS A 75 20.40 -20.50 -7.18
CA CYS A 75 20.36 -20.85 -8.59
C CYS A 75 21.78 -21.09 -9.14
N TYR A 76 22.69 -20.15 -8.88
CA TYR A 76 24.09 -20.26 -9.30
C TYR A 76 24.79 -21.50 -8.72
N LEU A 77 24.63 -21.73 -7.41
CA LEU A 77 25.24 -22.88 -6.72
C LEU A 77 24.70 -24.21 -7.28
N SER A 78 23.39 -24.28 -7.52
CA SER A 78 22.72 -25.47 -8.07
C SER A 78 23.16 -25.79 -9.51
N MET A 79 23.58 -24.79 -10.28
CA MET A 79 24.12 -24.99 -11.63
C MET A 79 25.59 -25.41 -11.64
N THR A 80 26.36 -24.97 -10.64
CA THR A 80 27.83 -25.07 -10.66
C THR A 80 28.35 -26.28 -9.87
N TYR A 81 27.65 -26.67 -8.80
CA TYR A 81 28.12 -27.68 -7.86
C TYR A 81 27.14 -28.86 -7.74
N ARG A 82 27.66 -30.01 -7.31
CA ARG A 82 26.82 -31.18 -6.99
C ARG A 82 26.02 -30.92 -5.71
N TRP A 83 24.79 -31.40 -5.67
CA TRP A 83 23.85 -31.17 -4.56
C TRP A 83 24.43 -31.47 -3.19
N ASP A 84 25.12 -32.61 -3.05
CA ASP A 84 25.73 -33.06 -1.80
C ASP A 84 26.72 -32.05 -1.18
N ALA A 85 27.34 -31.19 -2.01
CA ALA A 85 28.29 -30.17 -1.55
C ALA A 85 27.62 -28.86 -1.13
N ILE A 86 26.38 -28.61 -1.56
CA ILE A 86 25.67 -27.33 -1.38
C ILE A 86 24.42 -27.44 -0.51
N GLU A 87 23.95 -28.66 -0.21
CA GLU A 87 22.71 -28.93 0.53
C GLU A 87 22.61 -28.13 1.84
N LEU A 88 23.70 -28.09 2.62
CA LEU A 88 23.75 -27.36 3.89
C LEU A 88 23.64 -25.83 3.69
N TYR A 89 24.28 -25.29 2.64
CA TYR A 89 24.25 -23.87 2.33
C TYR A 89 22.89 -23.43 1.80
N VAL A 90 22.28 -24.23 0.92
CA VAL A 90 20.93 -23.98 0.41
C VAL A 90 19.92 -24.04 1.56
N SER A 91 20.04 -25.03 2.45
CA SER A 91 19.17 -25.15 3.63
C SER A 91 19.29 -23.95 4.57
N ALA A 92 20.51 -23.46 4.82
CA ALA A 92 20.75 -22.26 5.63
C ALA A 92 20.17 -20.98 4.98
N MET A 93 20.26 -20.85 3.65
CA MET A 93 19.67 -19.72 2.93
C MET A 93 18.14 -19.76 2.95
N VAL A 94 17.54 -20.95 2.78
CA VAL A 94 16.09 -21.15 2.90
C VAL A 94 15.61 -20.81 4.31
N LEU A 95 16.34 -21.26 5.35
CA LEU A 95 16.03 -20.91 6.73
C LEU A 95 16.14 -19.38 6.95
N GLY A 96 17.21 -18.75 6.44
CA GLY A 96 17.40 -17.30 6.51
C GLY A 96 16.25 -16.54 5.84
N TYR A 97 15.77 -17.00 4.69
CA TYR A 97 14.59 -16.45 4.02
C TYR A 97 13.33 -16.53 4.90
N TYR A 98 13.08 -17.67 5.55
CA TYR A 98 11.96 -17.80 6.49
C TYR A 98 12.09 -16.89 7.70
N VAL A 99 13.28 -16.76 8.29
CA VAL A 99 13.54 -15.85 9.42
C VAL A 99 13.25 -14.41 9.03
N ILE A 100 13.71 -13.96 7.86
CA ILE A 100 13.43 -12.61 7.35
C ILE A 100 11.93 -12.38 7.15
N ASN A 101 11.21 -13.38 6.61
CA ASN A 101 9.76 -13.30 6.44
C ASN A 101 9.00 -13.24 7.78
N VAL A 102 9.44 -13.98 8.80
CA VAL A 102 8.85 -13.92 10.15
C VAL A 102 9.11 -12.54 10.78
N LEU A 103 10.32 -12.01 10.65
CA LEU A 103 10.65 -10.65 11.12
C LEU A 103 9.80 -9.60 10.41
N TYR A 104 9.62 -9.73 9.10
CA TYR A 104 8.73 -8.87 8.33
C TYR A 104 7.29 -8.92 8.84
N PHE A 105 6.74 -10.12 9.05
CA PHE A 105 5.41 -10.30 9.59
C PHE A 105 5.27 -9.69 10.99
N GLY A 106 6.29 -9.83 11.83
CA GLY A 106 6.35 -9.18 13.14
C GLY A 106 6.31 -7.65 13.06
N ILE A 107 7.07 -7.06 12.13
CA ILE A 107 7.09 -5.61 11.89
C ILE A 107 5.71 -5.14 11.38
N ASP A 108 5.11 -5.83 10.42
CA ASP A 108 3.78 -5.51 9.87
C ASP A 108 2.66 -5.64 10.92
N TYR A 109 2.77 -6.64 11.81
CA TYR A 109 1.84 -6.85 12.92
C TYR A 109 1.94 -5.74 13.98
N LEU A 110 3.17 -5.34 14.34
CA LEU A 110 3.42 -4.30 15.34
C LEU A 110 3.00 -2.89 14.87
N ASP A 111 3.11 -2.61 13.56
CA ASP A 111 2.74 -1.31 12.99
C ASP A 111 1.22 -1.14 12.83
N ASN A 112 0.44 -2.17 13.18
CA ASN A 112 -1.01 -2.12 13.33
C ASN A 112 -1.74 -1.54 12.09
N LYS A 113 -1.14 -1.64 10.90
CA LYS A 113 -1.65 -1.12 9.62
C LYS A 113 -1.82 0.42 9.59
N CYS A 114 -1.00 1.16 10.33
CA CYS A 114 -1.03 2.62 10.36
C CYS A 114 -0.04 3.22 9.34
N MET A 115 -0.56 3.96 8.37
CA MET A 115 0.24 4.77 7.46
C MET A 115 0.55 6.12 8.09
N LYS A 116 1.84 6.45 8.23
CA LYS A 116 2.30 7.74 8.77
C LYS A 116 2.71 8.66 7.63
N PHE A 117 2.17 9.86 7.61
CA PHE A 117 2.51 10.89 6.62
C PHE A 117 2.99 12.17 7.30
N TYR A 118 3.88 12.90 6.63
CA TYR A 118 4.53 14.09 7.13
C TYR A 118 4.31 15.26 6.16
N SER A 119 3.85 16.40 6.66
CA SER A 119 3.82 17.65 5.89
C SER A 119 4.11 18.84 6.78
N LYS A 120 5.05 19.71 6.37
CA LYS A 120 5.39 20.97 7.04
C LYS A 120 5.56 20.84 8.57
N GLY A 121 6.26 19.78 9.02
CA GLY A 121 6.51 19.50 10.44
C GLY A 121 5.35 18.86 11.22
N LYS A 122 4.22 18.56 10.57
CA LYS A 122 3.10 17.83 11.18
C LYS A 122 3.09 16.38 10.69
N MET A 123 3.01 15.45 11.65
CA MET A 123 2.77 14.03 11.38
C MET A 123 1.28 13.75 11.47
N ILE A 124 0.73 13.06 10.47
CA ILE A 124 -0.62 12.52 10.48
C ILE A 124 -0.54 10.99 10.40
N GLU A 125 -1.38 10.32 11.17
CA GLU A 125 -1.48 8.87 11.20
C GLU A 125 -2.85 8.47 10.65
N ILE A 126 -2.83 7.52 9.72
CA ILE A 126 -4.02 7.02 9.03
C ILE A 126 -4.03 5.51 9.14
N LYS A 127 -5.03 4.97 9.82
CA LYS A 127 -5.25 3.52 9.90
C LYS A 127 -6.28 3.12 8.87
N THR A 128 -5.98 2.10 8.05
CA THR A 128 -6.93 1.56 7.08
C THR A 128 -7.24 0.10 7.32
N GLU A 129 -8.53 -0.22 7.35
CA GLU A 129 -9.03 -1.57 7.54
C GLU A 129 -10.11 -1.87 6.50
N LEU A 130 -10.11 -3.12 6.00
CA LEU A 130 -11.16 -3.63 5.15
C LEU A 130 -11.80 -4.82 5.85
N ASN A 131 -13.09 -4.72 6.16
CA ASN A 131 -13.79 -5.79 6.86
C ASN A 131 -14.37 -6.84 5.89
N VAL A 132 -14.87 -7.94 6.45
CA VAL A 132 -15.46 -9.06 5.69
C VAL A 132 -16.74 -8.65 4.94
N HIS A 133 -17.40 -7.58 5.38
CA HIS A 133 -18.64 -7.05 4.81
C HIS A 133 -18.38 -6.03 3.69
N GLY A 134 -17.13 -5.88 3.25
CA GLY A 134 -16.75 -4.95 2.20
C GLY A 134 -16.77 -3.47 2.62
N ILE A 135 -16.68 -3.19 3.92
CA ILE A 135 -16.58 -1.82 4.44
C ILE A 135 -15.10 -1.47 4.59
N TYR A 136 -14.68 -0.46 3.83
CA TYR A 136 -13.39 0.18 3.97
C TYR A 136 -13.46 1.27 5.03
N SER A 137 -12.63 1.17 6.05
CA SER A 137 -12.58 2.08 7.19
C SER A 137 -11.24 2.81 7.21
N LEU A 138 -11.29 4.13 7.27
CA LEU A 138 -10.13 5.02 7.36
C LEU A 138 -10.25 5.84 8.65
N ARG A 139 -9.28 5.68 9.55
CA ARG A 139 -9.22 6.45 10.80
C ARG A 139 -8.26 7.62 10.67
N TYR A 140 -8.75 8.83 10.92
CA TYR A 140 -7.97 10.07 10.91
C TYR A 140 -8.38 10.95 12.10
N ARG A 141 -7.41 11.46 12.88
CA ARG A 141 -7.64 12.28 14.10
C ARG A 141 -8.67 11.69 15.07
N ASN A 142 -8.56 10.39 15.37
CA ASN A 142 -9.50 9.63 16.21
C ASN A 142 -10.95 9.55 15.70
N LYS A 143 -11.23 9.98 14.46
CA LYS A 143 -12.51 9.76 13.79
C LYS A 143 -12.37 8.63 12.80
N GLU A 144 -13.35 7.73 12.80
CA GLU A 144 -13.42 6.61 11.87
C GLU A 144 -14.41 6.94 10.76
N HIS A 145 -13.93 6.91 9.53
CA HIS A 145 -14.71 7.18 8.32
C HIS A 145 -14.88 5.87 7.56
N LYS A 146 -16.11 5.54 7.19
CA LYS A 146 -16.45 4.27 6.53
C LYS A 146 -17.02 4.55 5.15
N ALA A 147 -16.70 3.66 4.22
CA ALA A 147 -17.31 3.59 2.89
C ALA A 147 -17.49 2.12 2.50
N LEU A 148 -18.55 1.81 1.77
CA LEU A 148 -18.71 0.49 1.17
C LEU A 148 -17.83 0.41 -0.08
N ILE A 149 -17.18 -0.73 -0.31
CA ILE A 149 -16.41 -0.94 -1.55
C ILE A 149 -17.28 -0.72 -2.78
N CYS A 150 -18.54 -1.16 -2.75
CA CYS A 150 -19.46 -1.02 -3.87
C CYS A 150 -19.76 0.45 -4.24
N ASP A 151 -19.55 1.38 -3.30
CA ASP A 151 -19.69 2.83 -3.56
C ASP A 151 -18.39 3.42 -4.15
N LEU A 152 -17.26 2.72 -4.00
CA LEU A 152 -15.93 3.18 -4.41
C LEU A 152 -15.39 2.44 -5.63
N ILE A 153 -15.85 1.22 -5.90
CA ILE A 153 -15.40 0.37 -6.99
C ILE A 153 -16.64 -0.20 -7.68
N TYR A 154 -16.74 0.03 -8.99
CA TYR A 154 -17.79 -0.54 -9.82
C TYR A 154 -17.72 -2.07 -9.84
N GLU A 155 -18.85 -2.72 -10.13
CA GLU A 155 -18.91 -4.18 -10.32
C GLU A 155 -17.93 -4.69 -11.39
N THR A 156 -17.54 -3.82 -12.33
CA THR A 156 -16.52 -4.08 -13.33
C THR A 156 -15.11 -4.16 -12.76
N GLY A 157 -14.89 -3.91 -11.46
CA GLY A 157 -13.58 -3.90 -10.81
C GLY A 157 -12.81 -2.59 -11.00
N GLN A 158 -13.43 -1.57 -11.60
CA GLN A 158 -12.83 -0.24 -11.78
C GLN A 158 -13.16 0.67 -10.60
N LEU A 159 -12.15 1.36 -10.07
CA LEU A 159 -12.31 2.35 -9.01
C LEU A 159 -13.11 3.57 -9.51
N ASP A 160 -14.20 3.92 -8.84
CA ASP A 160 -14.88 5.20 -9.01
C ASP A 160 -14.03 6.31 -8.39
N VAL A 161 -13.16 6.89 -9.20
CA VAL A 161 -12.25 7.96 -8.76
C VAL A 161 -13.01 9.21 -8.33
N VAL A 162 -14.13 9.53 -8.96
CA VAL A 162 -14.90 10.74 -8.63
C VAL A 162 -15.46 10.60 -7.22
N GLU A 163 -16.12 9.49 -6.94
CA GLU A 163 -16.75 9.24 -5.64
C GLU A 163 -15.71 9.01 -4.55
N THR A 164 -14.63 8.28 -4.85
CA THR A 164 -13.51 8.07 -3.93
C THR A 164 -12.83 9.39 -3.55
N VAL A 165 -12.58 10.28 -4.51
CA VAL A 165 -11.99 11.60 -4.25
C VAL A 165 -12.92 12.48 -3.42
N LYS A 166 -14.23 12.48 -3.70
CA LYS A 166 -15.21 13.22 -2.87
C LYS A 166 -15.20 12.73 -1.43
N TRP A 167 -15.20 11.42 -1.23
CA TRP A 167 -15.14 10.81 0.10
C TRP A 167 -13.87 11.22 0.85
N LEU A 168 -12.69 11.09 0.23
CA LEU A 168 -11.41 11.50 0.83
C LEU A 168 -11.37 13.01 1.14
N ASN A 169 -11.90 13.85 0.25
CA ASN A 169 -11.99 15.29 0.48
C ASN A 169 -12.92 15.64 1.65
N GLY A 170 -13.96 14.82 1.91
CA GLY A 170 -14.80 14.93 3.10
C GLY A 170 -14.05 14.64 4.41
N ILE A 171 -13.02 13.78 4.36
CA ILE A 171 -12.23 13.36 5.52
C ILE A 171 -11.12 14.37 5.85
N PHE A 172 -10.39 14.83 4.83
CA PHE A 172 -9.20 15.67 5.00
C PHE A 172 -9.46 17.18 4.90
N LYS A 173 -10.72 17.60 5.06
CA LYS A 173 -11.13 19.01 5.12
C LYS A 173 -10.75 19.71 6.43
#